data_AF-A0A7K4LN53-F1
#
_entry.id   AF-A0A7K4LN53-F1
#
_cell.length_a   1.000
_cell.length_b   1.000
_cell.length_c   1.000
_cell.angle_alpha   90.00
_cell.angle_beta   90.00
_cell.angle_gamma   90.00
#
_symmetry.space_group_name_H-M   'P 1'
#
loop_
_entity.id
_entity.type
_entity.pdbx_description
1 polymer ?
#
loop_
_entity_poly.entity_id
_entity_poly.type
_entity_poly.pdbx_seq_one_letter_code
_entity_poly.pdbx_strand_id
1 'polypeptide(L)'
;MSFRSLFQDVREAMDHVHLSGCLKEKTLENLEKYVVKDPRVPLLLSRMREVAKVFLATNSDYSYTDAIMSYLFDLGGEDKVSARSGGVTSAVPRAPGSDAVTPQRPWRSYFDLIVVDTRKPLFFAEGTVLRQVNTDTGNLRMGTYTGPLQHCAVYSGGERARA
;
A
#
# COMPACT_ATOMS: atom_id res chain seq x y z
N MET A 1 1.29 18.87 -37.60
CA MET A 1 1.60 17.94 -36.50
C MET A 1 3.04 17.47 -36.65
N SER A 2 3.91 17.76 -35.68
CA SER A 2 5.29 17.25 -35.66
C SER A 2 5.37 16.01 -34.76
N PHE A 3 6.38 15.15 -34.92
CA PHE A 3 6.57 14.04 -33.96
C PHE A 3 6.76 14.52 -32.52
N ARG A 4 7.38 15.70 -32.34
CA ARG A 4 7.55 16.32 -31.02
C ARG A 4 6.21 16.73 -30.40
N SER A 5 5.31 17.33 -31.18
CA SER A 5 3.99 17.73 -30.68
C SER A 5 3.13 16.49 -30.39
N LEU A 6 3.16 15.48 -31.26
CA LEU A 6 2.44 14.22 -31.04
C LEU A 6 2.90 13.53 -29.74
N PHE A 7 4.21 13.47 -29.51
CA PHE A 7 4.76 12.92 -28.26
C PHE A 7 4.25 13.70 -27.04
N GLN A 8 4.24 15.03 -27.13
CA GLN A 8 3.78 15.89 -26.03
C GLN A 8 2.30 15.67 -25.74
N ASP A 9 1.45 15.62 -26.78
CA ASP A 9 0.01 15.37 -26.64
C ASP A 9 -0.27 14.03 -25.94
N VAL A 10 0.45 12.96 -26.32
CA VAL A 10 0.30 11.63 -25.70
C VAL A 10 0.75 11.64 -24.24
N ARG A 11 1.87 12.30 -23.94
CA ARG A 11 2.39 12.39 -22.57
C ARG A 11 1.43 13.16 -21.68
N GLU A 12 0.95 14.32 -22.12
CA GLU A 12 0.00 15.14 -21.35
C GLU A 12 -1.31 14.41 -21.11
N ALA A 13 -1.82 13.68 -22.11
CA ALA A 13 -3.00 12.84 -21.93
C ALA A 13 -2.79 11.75 -20.86
N MET A 14 -1.64 11.10 -20.86
CA MET A 14 -1.32 10.06 -19.87
C MET A 14 -1.14 10.62 -18.46
N ASP A 15 -0.45 11.76 -18.34
CA ASP A 15 -0.29 12.49 -17.09
C ASP A 15 -1.67 12.93 -16.57
N HIS A 16 -2.55 13.44 -17.44
CA HIS A 16 -3.90 13.83 -17.08
C HIS A 16 -4.72 12.65 -16.54
N VAL A 17 -4.66 11.47 -17.18
CA VAL A 17 -5.37 10.27 -16.72
C VAL A 17 -4.90 9.83 -15.33
N HIS A 18 -3.61 9.97 -15.02
CA HIS A 18 -3.04 9.63 -13.70
C HIS A 18 -3.33 10.67 -12.62
N LEU A 19 -3.30 11.96 -12.97
CA LEU A 19 -3.45 13.07 -12.04
C LEU A 19 -4.91 13.46 -11.78
N SER A 20 -5.80 13.25 -12.76
CA SER A 20 -7.24 13.49 -12.60
C SER A 20 -7.93 12.49 -11.67
N GLY A 21 -7.26 11.37 -11.34
CA GLY A 21 -7.77 10.36 -10.41
C GLY A 21 -8.64 9.27 -11.06
N CYS A 22 -9.20 9.50 -12.26
CA CYS A 22 -10.14 8.57 -12.88
C CYS A 22 -9.58 7.14 -13.12
N LEU A 23 -8.29 7.01 -13.42
CA LEU A 23 -7.65 5.69 -13.54
C LEU A 23 -7.54 5.00 -12.18
N LYS A 24 -7.16 5.74 -11.15
CA LYS A 24 -7.03 5.21 -9.78
C LYS A 24 -8.39 4.75 -9.27
N GLU A 25 -9.43 5.57 -9.43
CA GLU A 25 -10.81 5.25 -9.05
C GLU A 25 -11.28 3.94 -9.69
N LYS A 26 -11.20 3.82 -11.01
CA LYS A 26 -11.59 2.59 -11.73
C LYS A 26 -10.76 1.36 -11.35
N THR A 27 -9.51 1.55 -10.96
CA THR A 27 -8.65 0.47 -10.47
C THR A 27 -9.14 -0.02 -9.11
N LEU A 28 -9.46 0.91 -8.21
CA LEU A 28 -9.96 0.60 -6.86
C LEU A 28 -11.36 -0.06 -6.89
N GLU A 29 -12.19 0.22 -7.90
CA GLU A 29 -13.49 -0.44 -8.11
C GLU A 29 -13.37 -1.95 -8.40
N ASN A 30 -12.25 -2.42 -8.95
CA ASN A 30 -12.05 -3.83 -9.28
C ASN A 30 -10.59 -4.26 -9.11
N LEU A 31 -10.16 -4.33 -7.85
CA LEU A 31 -8.78 -4.68 -7.51
C LEU A 31 -8.39 -6.09 -7.94
N GLU A 32 -9.30 -7.07 -7.86
CA GLU A 32 -9.02 -8.46 -8.26
C GLU A 32 -8.65 -8.58 -9.74
N LYS A 33 -9.26 -7.76 -10.60
CA LYS A 33 -8.96 -7.75 -12.03
C LYS A 33 -7.61 -7.10 -12.35
N TYR A 34 -7.23 -6.06 -11.59
CA TYR A 34 -6.12 -5.18 -11.98
C TYR A 34 -4.86 -5.32 -11.10
N VAL A 35 -4.98 -5.90 -9.91
CA VAL A 35 -3.90 -6.00 -8.93
C VAL A 35 -3.68 -7.47 -8.57
N VAL A 36 -2.48 -7.97 -8.87
CA VAL A 36 -2.07 -9.32 -8.47
C VAL A 36 -1.89 -9.37 -6.95
N LYS A 37 -2.59 -10.30 -6.31
CA LYS A 37 -2.49 -10.55 -4.88
C LYS A 37 -1.69 -11.83 -4.64
N ASP A 38 -0.63 -11.72 -3.85
CA ASP A 38 0.20 -12.86 -3.45
C ASP A 38 0.18 -13.00 -1.92
N PRO A 39 -0.40 -14.09 -1.38
CA PRO A 39 -0.50 -14.30 0.07
C PRO A 39 0.86 -14.47 0.76
N ARG A 40 1.96 -14.61 0.02
CA ARG A 40 3.32 -14.73 0.58
C ARG A 40 3.95 -13.38 0.93
N VAL A 41 3.39 -12.26 0.45
CA VAL A 41 3.95 -10.92 0.70
C VAL A 41 4.03 -10.58 2.20
N PRO A 42 2.97 -10.78 3.02
CA PRO A 42 3.04 -10.54 4.45
C PRO A 42 4.09 -11.40 5.17
N LEU A 43 4.25 -12.66 4.73
CA LEU A 43 5.24 -13.59 5.28
C LEU A 43 6.67 -13.11 5.00
N LEU A 44 6.96 -12.71 3.76
CA LEU A 44 8.27 -12.19 3.38
C LEU A 44 8.64 -10.95 4.19
N LEU A 45 7.74 -9.97 4.26
CA LEU A 45 7.99 -8.72 4.97
C LEU A 45 8.15 -8.93 6.49
N SER A 46 7.41 -9.88 7.07
CA SER A 46 7.60 -10.23 8.48
C SER A 46 8.99 -10.81 8.75
N ARG A 47 9.47 -11.73 7.89
CA ARG A 47 10.83 -12.29 8.00
C ARG A 47 11.92 -11.25 7.81
N MET A 48 11.74 -10.31 6.88
CA MET A 48 12.70 -9.21 6.70
C MET A 48 12.81 -8.36 7.97
N ARG A 49 11.70 -8.10 8.66
CA ARG A 49 11.67 -7.31 9.91
C ARG A 49 12.36 -7.98 11.10
N GLU A 50 12.46 -9.31 11.11
CA GLU A 50 13.18 -10.04 12.17
C GLU A 50 14.68 -9.73 12.15
N VAL A 51 15.23 -9.36 11.00
CA VAL A 51 16.68 -9.16 10.79
C VAL A 51 17.08 -7.74 10.39
N ALA A 52 16.16 -6.94 9.86
CA ALA A 52 16.44 -5.61 9.34
C ALA A 52 15.22 -4.69 9.42
N LYS A 53 15.46 -3.38 9.31
CA LYS A 53 14.36 -2.40 9.14
C LYS A 53 13.81 -2.47 7.73
N VAL A 54 12.50 -2.33 7.60
CA VAL A 54 11.79 -2.34 6.30
C VAL A 54 11.09 -0.99 6.11
N PHE A 55 11.21 -0.39 4.93
CA PHE A 55 10.56 0.88 4.62
C PHE A 55 9.81 0.84 3.28
N LEU A 56 8.79 1.70 3.15
CA LEU A 56 8.08 1.94 1.90
C LEU A 56 8.30 3.39 1.47
N ALA A 57 8.74 3.60 0.23
CA ALA A 57 8.90 4.92 -0.38
C ALA A 57 8.21 4.92 -1.76
N THR A 58 7.02 5.51 -1.87
CA THR A 58 6.18 5.49 -3.08
C THR A 58 5.87 6.89 -3.61
N ASN A 59 5.65 7.00 -4.93
CA ASN A 59 5.23 8.25 -5.56
C ASN A 59 3.72 8.49 -5.45
N SER A 60 2.95 7.44 -5.14
CA SER A 60 1.50 7.53 -4.93
C SER A 60 1.17 8.31 -3.67
N ASP A 61 -0.02 8.90 -3.65
CA ASP A 61 -0.62 9.51 -2.46
C ASP A 61 -1.00 8.44 -1.41
N TYR A 62 -1.32 8.90 -0.20
CA TYR A 62 -1.67 8.01 0.90
C TYR A 62 -2.97 7.25 0.65
N SER A 63 -4.05 7.90 0.21
CA SER A 63 -5.36 7.27 0.07
C SER A 63 -5.33 6.09 -0.90
N TYR A 64 -4.68 6.26 -2.05
CA TYR A 64 -4.49 5.19 -3.02
C TYR A 64 -3.57 4.09 -2.46
N THR A 65 -2.48 4.48 -1.80
CA THR A 65 -1.55 3.52 -1.18
C THR A 65 -2.24 2.68 -0.11
N ASP A 66 -3.06 3.30 0.75
CA ASP A 66 -3.78 2.62 1.83
C ASP A 66 -4.80 1.62 1.29
N ALA A 67 -5.53 1.97 0.23
CA ALA A 67 -6.47 1.08 -0.42
C ALA A 67 -5.79 -0.15 -1.06
N ILE A 68 -4.71 0.08 -1.83
CA ILE A 68 -3.95 -0.99 -2.48
C ILE A 68 -3.29 -1.90 -1.45
N MET A 69 -2.63 -1.33 -0.44
CA MET A 69 -1.93 -2.11 0.58
C MET A 69 -2.91 -2.84 1.50
N SER A 70 -4.10 -2.28 1.78
CA SER A 70 -5.14 -3.01 2.50
C SER A 70 -5.60 -4.23 1.71
N TYR A 71 -5.81 -4.11 0.40
CA TYR A 71 -6.18 -5.24 -0.45
C TYR A 71 -5.09 -6.33 -0.51
N LEU A 72 -3.82 -5.94 -0.65
CA LEU A 72 -2.69 -6.87 -0.72
C LEU A 72 -2.50 -7.67 0.58
N PHE A 73 -2.86 -7.10 1.72
CA PHE A 73 -2.67 -7.71 3.04
C PHE A 73 -3.95 -8.32 3.62
N ASP A 74 -5.09 -8.14 2.98
CA ASP A 74 -6.33 -8.79 3.39
C ASP A 74 -6.30 -10.30 3.06
N LEU A 75 -5.81 -11.12 3.97
CA LEU A 75 -5.78 -12.58 3.78
C LEU A 75 -7.15 -13.26 4.04
N GLY A 76 -8.23 -12.50 4.25
CA GLY A 76 -9.51 -12.97 4.79
C GLY A 76 -10.59 -13.41 3.80
N GLY A 77 -10.24 -13.95 2.63
CA GLY A 77 -11.20 -14.15 1.54
C GLY A 77 -11.64 -15.58 1.17
N GLU A 78 -10.95 -16.65 1.61
CA GLU A 78 -11.20 -18.00 1.04
C GLU A 78 -12.02 -18.95 1.93
N ASP A 79 -12.31 -18.60 3.20
CA ASP A 79 -12.98 -19.51 4.15
C ASP A 79 -14.42 -19.11 4.54
N LYS A 80 -15.12 -18.27 3.77
CA LYS A 80 -16.53 -17.91 4.05
C LYS A 80 -17.58 -18.54 3.14
N VAL A 81 -17.19 -19.51 2.29
CA VAL A 81 -18.12 -20.31 1.47
C VAL A 81 -18.21 -21.76 2.00
N SER A 82 -18.47 -21.95 3.29
CA SER A 82 -18.98 -23.25 3.79
C SER A 82 -19.60 -23.12 5.18
N ALA A 83 -20.63 -22.28 5.31
CA ALA A 83 -21.48 -22.28 6.50
C ALA A 83 -22.93 -21.95 6.15
N ARG A 84 -23.44 -22.54 5.07
CA ARG A 84 -24.88 -22.67 4.82
C ARG A 84 -25.21 -24.10 4.41
N SER A 85 -25.47 -24.89 5.44
CA SER A 85 -26.37 -26.06 5.51
C SER A 85 -26.50 -27.00 4.31
N GLY A 86 -26.04 -28.25 4.52
CA GLY A 86 -26.73 -29.44 4.02
C GLY A 86 -25.80 -30.50 3.42
N GLY A 87 -25.49 -31.57 4.18
CA GLY A 87 -24.92 -32.79 3.61
C GLY A 87 -24.00 -33.58 4.53
N VAL A 88 -24.38 -34.81 4.81
CA VAL A 88 -23.75 -35.79 5.70
C VAL A 88 -22.64 -36.58 4.97
N THR A 89 -21.46 -36.75 5.59
CA THR A 89 -20.71 -38.01 5.82
C THR A 89 -19.18 -37.87 5.80
N SER A 90 -18.60 -38.69 6.69
CA SER A 90 -17.28 -39.34 6.65
C SER A 90 -16.05 -38.60 7.14
N ALA A 91 -15.42 -39.26 8.12
CA ALA A 91 -14.38 -38.79 9.01
C ALA A 91 -12.97 -38.98 8.44
N VAL A 92 -12.12 -37.99 8.71
CA VAL A 92 -10.67 -38.16 8.96
C VAL A 92 -10.34 -37.26 10.17
N PRO A 93 -9.71 -37.76 11.25
CA PRO A 93 -9.36 -36.91 12.38
C PRO A 93 -8.15 -36.05 12.00
N ARG A 94 -8.37 -34.74 11.91
CA ARG A 94 -7.32 -33.73 11.69
C ARG A 94 -6.75 -33.32 13.05
N ALA A 95 -5.43 -33.25 13.15
CA ALA A 95 -4.70 -32.99 14.40
C ALA A 95 -5.15 -31.67 15.08
N PRO A 96 -5.22 -31.62 16.42
CA PRO A 96 -5.61 -30.41 17.13
C PRO A 96 -4.41 -29.45 17.18
N GLY A 97 -4.52 -28.26 16.56
CA GLY A 97 -3.57 -27.19 16.85
C GLY A 97 -3.15 -26.22 15.75
N SER A 98 -4.01 -25.79 14.82
CA SER A 98 -3.67 -24.61 13.99
C SER A 98 -4.87 -23.79 13.50
N ASP A 99 -5.91 -23.63 14.32
CA ASP A 99 -6.98 -22.66 14.06
C ASP A 99 -6.68 -21.30 14.70
N ALA A 100 -5.40 -20.95 14.81
CA ALA A 100 -5.01 -19.59 15.16
C ALA A 100 -5.26 -18.72 13.94
N VAL A 101 -6.47 -18.18 13.85
CA VAL A 101 -6.76 -16.97 13.06
C VAL A 101 -5.76 -15.93 13.54
N THR A 102 -4.64 -15.78 12.82
CA THR A 102 -3.71 -14.68 13.08
C THR A 102 -4.52 -13.39 12.93
N PRO A 103 -4.58 -12.54 13.97
CA PRO A 103 -5.30 -11.28 13.88
C PRO A 103 -4.77 -10.54 12.65
N GLN A 104 -5.66 -10.14 11.75
CA GLN A 104 -5.29 -9.34 10.59
C GLN A 104 -4.65 -8.06 11.09
N ARG A 105 -3.31 -7.98 11.01
CA ARG A 105 -2.56 -6.81 11.45
C ARG A 105 -2.53 -5.79 10.31
N PRO A 106 -2.67 -4.48 10.58
CA PRO A 106 -2.67 -3.47 9.52
C PRO A 106 -1.37 -3.53 8.72
N TRP A 107 -1.46 -3.33 7.40
CA TRP A 107 -0.29 -3.38 6.50
C TRP A 107 0.83 -2.43 6.95
N ARG A 108 0.48 -1.30 7.59
CA ARG A 108 1.43 -0.30 8.11
C ARG A 108 2.42 -0.90 9.12
N SER A 109 1.99 -1.90 9.90
CA SER A 109 2.85 -2.58 10.89
C SER A 109 3.98 -3.42 10.28
N TYR A 110 3.96 -3.65 8.96
CA TYR A 110 5.02 -4.35 8.23
C TYR A 110 6.16 -3.41 7.80
N PHE A 111 6.09 -2.12 8.14
CA PHE A 111 7.08 -1.13 7.78
C PHE A 111 7.49 -0.32 9.02
N ASP A 112 8.79 -0.13 9.19
CA ASP A 112 9.35 0.73 10.22
C ASP A 112 9.28 2.20 9.79
N LEU A 113 9.19 2.47 8.48
CA LEU A 113 9.00 3.80 7.90
C LEU A 113 8.14 3.73 6.63
N ILE A 114 7.18 4.66 6.50
CA ILE A 114 6.34 4.78 5.32
C ILE A 114 6.38 6.22 4.82
N VAL A 115 6.79 6.40 3.56
CA VAL A 115 6.84 7.69 2.87
C VAL A 115 6.07 7.61 1.56
N VAL A 116 5.02 8.41 1.44
CA VAL A 116 4.19 8.58 0.24
C VAL A 116 4.57 9.89 -0.47
N ASP A 117 4.03 10.14 -1.67
CA ASP A 117 4.28 11.36 -2.46
C ASP A 117 5.77 11.71 -2.63
N THR A 118 6.65 10.71 -2.72
CA THR A 118 8.11 10.94 -2.70
C THR A 118 8.63 11.73 -3.91
N ARG A 119 7.87 11.79 -5.01
CA ARG A 119 8.26 12.46 -6.27
C ARG A 119 9.62 12.00 -6.81
N LYS A 120 9.95 10.71 -6.70
CA LYS A 120 11.14 10.14 -7.33
C LYS A 120 11.15 10.50 -8.83
N PRO A 121 12.29 10.94 -9.38
CA PRO A 121 13.65 10.87 -8.80
C PRO A 121 14.04 12.02 -7.87
N LEU A 122 13.23 13.09 -7.75
CA LEU A 122 13.55 14.28 -6.94
C LEU A 122 13.87 13.93 -5.48
N PHE A 123 13.21 12.90 -4.93
CA PHE A 123 13.48 12.33 -3.61
C PHE A 123 14.96 12.01 -3.33
N PHE A 124 15.71 11.61 -4.35
CA PHE A 124 17.13 11.24 -4.23
C PHE A 124 18.08 12.43 -4.41
N ALA A 125 17.54 13.61 -4.74
CA ALA A 125 18.24 14.88 -4.83
C ALA A 125 17.81 15.77 -3.64
N GLU A 126 17.31 16.97 -3.93
CA GLU A 126 16.83 17.96 -2.94
C GLU A 126 15.48 17.59 -2.29
N GLY A 127 14.73 16.66 -2.88
CA GLY A 127 13.45 16.20 -2.36
C GLY A 127 12.39 17.30 -2.24
N THR A 128 11.50 17.14 -1.27
CA THR A 128 10.43 18.10 -0.96
C THR A 128 10.27 18.26 0.55
N VAL A 129 9.45 19.23 0.97
CA VAL A 129 9.11 19.40 2.39
C VAL A 129 8.53 18.12 2.95
N LEU A 130 9.16 17.59 4.01
CA LEU A 130 8.65 16.43 4.74
C LEU A 130 7.41 16.84 5.56
N ARG A 131 6.31 16.13 5.36
CA ARG A 131 5.06 16.32 6.09
C ARG A 131 4.60 15.01 6.71
N GLN A 132 3.77 15.09 7.74
CA GLN A 132 3.14 13.92 8.34
C GLN A 132 1.71 13.78 7.82
N VAL A 133 1.31 12.57 7.47
CA VAL A 133 -0.06 12.26 7.03
C VAL A 133 -0.92 11.98 8.26
N ASN A 134 -2.13 12.54 8.30
CA ASN A 134 -3.19 12.10 9.19
C ASN A 134 -3.83 10.85 8.58
N THR A 135 -3.52 9.67 9.13
CA THR A 135 -3.96 8.38 8.60
C THR A 135 -5.46 8.15 8.65
N ASP A 136 -6.19 8.87 9.50
CA ASP A 136 -7.65 8.74 9.64
C ASP A 136 -8.40 9.51 8.55
N THR A 137 -7.80 10.59 8.04
CA THR A 137 -8.41 11.46 7.01
C THR A 137 -7.72 11.39 5.66
N GLY A 138 -6.50 10.86 5.61
CA GLY A 138 -5.60 10.90 4.46
C GLY A 138 -4.99 12.28 4.16
N ASN A 139 -5.35 13.32 4.92
CA ASN A 139 -4.85 14.68 4.71
C ASN A 139 -3.46 14.89 5.32
N LEU A 140 -2.69 15.81 4.74
CA LEU A 140 -1.41 16.22 5.29
C LEU A 140 -1.62 17.11 6.52
N ARG A 141 -0.90 16.84 7.60
CA ARG A 141 -0.82 17.75 8.75
C ARG A 141 -0.14 19.05 8.30
N MET A 142 -0.64 20.17 8.83
CA MET A 142 -0.12 21.50 8.55
C MET A 142 1.32 21.64 9.07
N GLY A 143 2.19 22.21 8.24
CA GLY A 143 3.58 22.50 8.59
C GLY A 143 4.58 21.40 8.19
N THR A 144 5.86 21.73 8.33
CA THR A 144 6.99 20.81 8.12
C THR A 144 7.15 19.92 9.35
N TYR A 145 7.30 18.62 9.14
CA TYR A 145 7.58 17.70 10.23
C TYR A 145 9.05 17.78 10.66
N THR A 146 9.29 18.00 11.96
CA THR A 146 10.63 18.13 12.56
C THR A 146 10.86 17.16 13.72
N GLY A 147 9.90 16.28 14.01
CA GLY A 147 9.98 15.31 15.11
C GLY A 147 10.80 14.06 14.76
N PRO A 148 11.05 13.17 15.75
CA PRO A 148 11.66 11.87 15.51
C PRO A 148 10.71 10.93 14.76
N LEU A 149 11.24 10.05 13.91
CA LEU A 149 10.43 9.07 13.18
C LEU A 149 9.66 8.15 14.15
N GLN A 150 8.35 8.02 13.93
CA GLN A 150 7.46 7.24 14.78
C GLN A 150 7.03 5.94 14.09
N HIS A 151 6.98 4.85 14.85
CA HIS A 151 6.49 3.57 14.34
C HIS A 151 5.02 3.68 13.89
N CYS A 152 4.69 3.06 12.75
CA CYS A 152 3.38 3.14 12.08
C CYS A 152 2.95 4.54 11.61
N ALA A 153 3.77 5.59 11.79
CA ALA A 153 3.49 6.89 11.21
C ALA A 153 3.76 6.89 9.70
N VAL A 154 3.00 7.73 8.99
CA VAL A 154 3.14 7.90 7.56
C VAL A 154 3.57 9.33 7.26
N TYR A 155 4.56 9.45 6.40
CA TYR A 155 5.13 10.71 5.96
C TYR A 155 4.85 10.93 4.47
N SER A 156 4.87 12.18 4.03
CA SER A 156 4.67 12.59 2.64
C SER A 156 5.82 13.50 2.20
N GLY A 157 6.35 13.25 1.00
CA GLY A 157 7.46 14.01 0.43
C GLY A 157 8.81 13.66 1.04
N GLY A 158 9.56 14.68 1.45
CA GLY A 158 10.90 14.51 2.02
C GLY A 158 12.01 14.27 1.01
N GLU A 159 13.17 13.91 1.53
CA GLU A 159 14.40 13.57 0.81
C GLU A 159 15.02 12.32 1.43
N ARG A 160 15.80 11.55 0.66
CA ARG A 160 16.48 10.33 1.16
C ARG A 160 17.31 10.60 2.42
N ALA A 161 17.96 11.76 2.52
CA ALA A 161 18.85 12.08 3.64
C ALA A 161 18.13 12.27 4.98
N ARG A 162 16.81 12.47 4.97
CA ARG A 162 15.97 12.68 6.17
C ARG A 162 15.00 11.55 6.45
N ALA A 163 15.01 10.50 5.62
CA ALA A 163 14.16 9.34 5.73
C ALA A 163 14.93 8.17 6.38
#